data_AF-A0A268QV73-F1
#
_entry.id   AF-A0A268QV73-F1
#
_cell.length_a   1.000
_cell.length_b   1.000
_cell.length_c   1.000
_cell.angle_alpha   90.00
_cell.angle_beta   90.00
_cell.angle_gamma   90.00
#
_symmetry.space_group_name_H-M   'P 1'
#
loop_
_entity.id
_entity.type
_entity.pdbx_description
1 polymer ?
#
loop_
_entity_poly.entity_id
_entity_poly.type
_entity_poly.pdbx_seq_one_letter_code
_entity_poly.pdbx_strand_id
1 'polypeptide(L)' 'KNEMKPIERELLIGAAMAGVETGLPVTTHTTLGTLGYEQVELLTKHGLPADQIIIGHQDLNPNKEEVLAVLETGAY' A
#
# COMPACT_ATOMS: atom_id res chain seq x y z
N LYS A 1 13.46 1.62 -13.29
CA LYS A 1 13.88 1.09 -11.97
C LYS A 1 12.63 0.73 -11.18
N ASN A 2 12.73 -0.17 -10.22
CA ASN A 2 11.64 -0.41 -9.28
C ASN A 2 11.66 0.73 -8.25
N GLU A 3 10.88 1.79 -8.52
CA GLU A 3 10.84 3.00 -7.69
C GLU A 3 9.42 3.57 -7.71
N MET A 4 8.97 4.09 -6.56
CA MET A 4 7.76 4.91 -6.49
C MET A 4 8.11 6.33 -6.92
N LYS A 5 7.50 6.80 -8.01
CA LYS A 5 7.74 8.14 -8.55
C LYS A 5 7.14 9.21 -7.63
N PRO A 6 7.64 10.45 -7.69
CA PRO A 6 7.10 11.55 -6.89
C PRO A 6 5.58 11.72 -7.02
N ILE A 7 5.04 11.65 -8.25
CA ILE A 7 3.59 11.78 -8.47
C ILE A 7 2.79 10.61 -7.87
N GLU A 8 3.31 9.38 -7.92
CA GLU A 8 2.66 8.21 -7.33
C GLU A 8 2.64 8.34 -5.80
N ARG A 9 3.72 8.87 -5.21
CA ARG A 9 3.80 9.16 -3.78
C ARG A 9 2.76 10.18 -3.35
N GLU A 10 2.62 11.30 -4.06
CA GLU A 10 1.63 12.33 -3.75
C GLU A 10 0.19 11.79 -3.90
N LEU A 11 -0.07 10.96 -4.91
CA LEU A 11 -1.38 10.31 -5.09
C LEU A 11 -1.71 9.35 -3.94
N LEU A 12 -0.74 8.54 -3.49
CA LEU A 12 -0.93 7.64 -2.35
C LEU A 12 -1.18 8.41 -1.05
N ILE A 13 -0.49 9.53 -0.83
CA ILE A 13 -0.75 10.41 0.33
C ILE A 13 -2.17 10.97 0.26
N GLY A 14 -2.59 11.48 -0.90
CA GLY A 14 -3.96 11.95 -1.10
C GLY A 14 -5.00 10.85 -0.83
N ALA A 15 -4.74 9.62 -1.27
CA ALA A 15 -5.59 8.48 -1.01
C ALA A 15 -5.66 8.12 0.49
N ALA A 16 -4.53 8.14 1.20
CA ALA A 16 -4.50 7.95 2.65
C ALA A 16 -5.37 8.98 3.37
N MET A 17 -5.19 10.27 3.05
CA MET A 17 -5.96 11.36 3.64
C MET A 17 -7.46 11.21 3.37
N ALA A 18 -7.84 10.84 2.14
CA ALA A 18 -9.23 10.58 1.79
C ALA A 18 -9.80 9.37 2.54
N GLY A 19 -9.04 8.29 2.68
CA GLY A 19 -9.43 7.11 3.47
C GLY A 19 -9.64 7.45 4.94
N VAL A 20 -8.74 8.24 5.53
CA VAL A 20 -8.86 8.71 6.93
C VAL A 20 -10.12 9.56 7.12
N GLU A 21 -10.38 10.53 6.23
CA GLU A 21 -11.54 11.42 6.34
C GLU A 21 -12.87 10.67 6.15
N THR A 22 -12.89 9.69 5.24
CA THR A 22 -14.13 8.98 4.88
C THR A 22 -14.37 7.72 5.70
N GLY A 23 -13.33 7.18 6.34
CA GLY A 23 -13.34 5.86 6.97
C GLY A 23 -13.48 4.70 5.99
N LEU A 24 -13.32 4.93 4.68
CA LEU A 24 -13.43 3.89 3.65
C LEU A 24 -12.07 3.22 3.37
N PRO A 25 -12.07 1.93 3.00
CA PRO A 25 -10.84 1.25 2.59
C PRO A 25 -10.18 1.89 1.36
N VAL A 26 -8.84 1.82 1.31
CA VAL A 26 -8.03 2.26 0.18
C VAL A 26 -7.39 1.03 -0.47
N THR A 27 -7.63 0.85 -1.76
CA THR A 27 -6.92 -0.15 -2.57
C THR A 27 -5.88 0.51 -3.45
N THR A 28 -4.74 -0.15 -3.60
CA THR A 28 -3.65 0.31 -4.45
C THR A 28 -3.30 -0.70 -5.53
N HIS A 29 -2.63 -0.23 -6.58
CA HIS A 29 -2.02 -1.08 -7.60
C HIS A 29 -0.51 -1.18 -7.35
N THR A 30 0.03 -2.39 -7.45
CA THR A 30 1.47 -2.61 -7.55
C THR A 30 1.83 -3.14 -8.95
N THR A 31 2.91 -2.63 -9.53
CA THR A 31 3.44 -3.18 -10.77
C THR A 31 4.21 -4.45 -10.45
N LEU A 32 3.74 -5.61 -10.93
CA LEU A 32 4.35 -6.92 -10.66
C LEU A 32 4.46 -7.27 -9.16
N GLY A 33 3.54 -6.78 -8.33
CA GLY A 33 3.53 -7.12 -6.91
C GLY A 33 4.53 -6.34 -6.05
N THR A 34 5.38 -5.49 -6.63
CA THR A 34 6.50 -4.86 -5.92
C THR A 34 6.12 -3.61 -5.16
N LEU A 35 6.90 -3.28 -4.13
CA LEU A 35 6.77 -2.09 -3.28
C LEU A 35 5.49 -2.12 -2.43
N GLY A 36 4.97 -3.32 -2.13
CA GLY A 36 3.74 -3.47 -1.36
C GLY A 36 3.93 -2.97 0.06
N TYR A 37 5.04 -3.36 0.70
CA TYR A 37 5.35 -2.98 2.08
C TYR A 37 5.56 -1.46 2.21
N GLU A 38 6.30 -0.87 1.29
CA GLU A 38 6.56 0.57 1.26
C GLU A 38 5.29 1.39 1.05
N GLN A 39 4.31 0.87 0.29
CA GLN A 39 2.99 1.48 0.19
C GLN A 39 2.24 1.42 1.53
N VAL A 40 2.26 0.29 2.23
CA VAL A 40 1.66 0.18 3.57
C VAL A 40 2.31 1.17 4.54
N GLU A 41 3.64 1.23 4.61
CA GLU A 41 4.35 2.18 5.47
C GLU A 41 3.99 3.62 5.14
N LEU A 42 3.89 3.97 3.86
CA LEU A 42 3.53 5.32 3.43
C LEU A 42 2.11 5.68 3.87
N LEU A 43 1.14 4.80 3.61
CA LEU A 43 -0.28 5.04 3.92
C LEU A 43 -0.51 5.12 5.44
N THR A 44 0.06 4.18 6.21
CA THR A 44 -0.05 4.16 7.68
C THR A 44 0.62 5.37 8.33
N LYS A 45 1.75 5.84 7.79
CA LYS A 45 2.39 7.09 8.25
C LYS A 45 1.49 8.32 8.12
N HIS A 46 0.52 8.30 7.21
CA HIS A 46 -0.46 9.37 7.03
C HIS A 46 -1.79 9.10 7.74
N GLY A 47 -1.81 8.13 8.67
CA GLY A 47 -2.91 7.88 9.58
C GLY A 47 -3.94 6.87 9.10
N LEU A 48 -3.79 6.30 7.91
CA LEU A 48 -4.70 5.26 7.43
C LEU A 48 -4.44 3.95 8.20
N PRO A 49 -5.43 3.38 8.91
CA PRO A 49 -5.29 2.10 9.59
C PRO A 49 -4.88 0.98 8.63
N ALA A 50 -4.02 0.07 9.07
CA ALA A 50 -3.52 -1.01 8.22
C ALA A 50 -4.65 -1.95 7.73
N ASP A 51 -5.66 -2.19 8.58
CA ASP A 51 -6.86 -2.96 8.25
C ASP A 51 -7.82 -2.24 7.28
N GLN A 52 -7.48 -1.04 6.81
CA GLN A 52 -8.15 -0.33 5.72
C GLN A 52 -7.35 -0.32 4.42
N ILE A 53 -6.17 -0.95 4.38
CA ILE A 53 -5.29 -0.95 3.21
C ILE A 53 -5.43 -2.28 2.46
N ILE A 54 -5.62 -2.20 1.14
CA ILE A 54 -5.64 -3.36 0.23
C ILE A 54 -4.53 -3.20 -0.81
N ILE A 55 -3.50 -4.05 -0.75
CA ILE A 55 -2.35 -4.03 -1.67
C ILE A 55 -2.63 -4.95 -2.87
N GLY A 56 -2.89 -4.34 -4.03
CA GLY A 56 -3.21 -5.10 -5.24
C GLY A 56 -2.02 -5.86 -5.83
N HIS A 57 -2.34 -6.89 -6.62
CA HIS A 57 -1.43 -7.68 -7.46
C HIS A 57 -0.32 -8.46 -6.74
N GLN A 58 -0.51 -8.82 -5.46
CA GLN A 58 0.43 -9.70 -4.73
C GLN A 58 0.51 -11.13 -5.31
N ASP A 59 -0.44 -11.53 -6.16
CA ASP A 59 -0.36 -12.76 -6.97
C ASP A 59 0.83 -12.76 -7.92
N LEU A 60 1.24 -11.57 -8.39
CA LEU A 60 2.37 -11.39 -9.28
C LEU A 60 3.71 -11.27 -8.53
N ASN A 61 3.69 -11.13 -7.20
CA ASN A 61 4.91 -10.96 -6.41
C ASN A 61 5.68 -12.31 -6.28
N PRO A 62 6.89 -12.43 -6.86
CA PRO A 62 7.71 -13.62 -6.71
C PRO A 62 8.37 -13.72 -5.33
N ASN A 63 8.52 -12.61 -4.61
CA ASN A 63 9.12 -12.55 -3.29
C ASN A 63 8.09 -12.84 -2.20
N LYS A 64 8.08 -14.08 -1.69
CA LYS A 64 7.13 -14.50 -0.66
C LYS A 64 7.40 -13.89 0.71
N GLU A 65 8.63 -13.48 0.99
CA GLU A 65 8.95 -12.78 2.23
C GLU A 65 8.34 -11.38 2.26
N GLU A 66 8.33 -10.65 1.13
CA GLU A 66 7.64 -9.36 1.02
C GLU A 66 6.12 -9.53 1.18
N VAL A 67 5.53 -10.55 0.54
CA VAL A 67 4.09 -10.84 0.70
C VAL A 67 3.75 -11.11 2.17
N LEU A 68 4.55 -11.91 2.87
CA LEU A 68 4.36 -12.17 4.30
C LEU A 68 4.55 -10.90 5.14
N ALA A 69 5.54 -10.08 4.83
CA ALA A 69 5.77 -8.81 5.53
C ALA A 69 4.58 -7.85 5.39
N VAL A 70 3.93 -7.79 4.22
CA VAL A 70 2.68 -7.03 4.01
C VAL A 70 1.54 -7.61 4.84
N LEU A 71 1.39 -8.94 4.88
CA LEU A 71 0.34 -9.57 5.69
C LEU A 71 0.53 -9.33 7.19
N GLU A 72 1.78 -9.32 7.67
CA GLU A 72 2.11 -9.06 9.08
C GLU A 72 1.72 -7.65 9.54
N THR A 73 1.55 -6.68 8.63
CA THR A 73 1.08 -5.34 9.00
C THR A 73 -0.41 -5.30 9.31
N GLY A 74 -1.17 -6.34 8.92
CA GLY A 74 -2.64 -6.36 8.98
C GLY A 74 -3.33 -5.77 7.74
N ALA A 75 -2.58 -5.48 6.67
CA ALA A 75 -3.15 -5.10 5.38
C ALA A 75 -3.68 -6.33 4.62
N TYR A 76 -4.58 -6.08 3.67
CA TYR A 76 -5.22 -7.07 2.81
C TYR A 76 -4.56 -7.20 1.44
#